data_AF-M0GK59-F1
#
_entry.id   AF-M0GK59-F1
#
_cell.length_a   1.000
_cell.length_b   1.000
_cell.length_c   1.000
_cell.angle_alpha   90.00
_cell.angle_beta   90.00
_cell.angle_gamma   90.00
#
_symmetry.space_group_name_H-M   'P 1'
#
loop_
_entity.id
_entity.type
_entity.pdbx_description
1 polymer ?
#
loop_
_entity_poly.entity_id
_entity_poly.type
_entity_poly.pdbx_seq_one_letter_code
_entity_poly.pdbx_strand_id
1 'polypeptide(L)'
;MSDESSSSVELSWTEARGAESYTLHRRPPDGDFEVVADEIAENSFYTQYTDAGVSSGSDYEYRLTAVNSVGKTDSTIVRVTTGGSSNAAMD
;
A
#
# COMPACT_ATOMS: atom_id res chain seq x y z
N MET A 1 -20.60 22.64 6.33
CA MET A 1 -19.31 22.60 5.63
C MET A 1 -18.72 21.26 5.98
N SER A 2 -18.70 20.35 5.02
CA SER A 2 -18.29 18.96 5.24
C SER A 2 -17.57 18.49 3.98
N ASP A 3 -16.49 19.20 3.62
CA ASP A 3 -15.48 18.61 2.76
C ASP A 3 -14.67 17.66 3.64
N GLU A 4 -15.32 16.58 4.05
CA GLU A 4 -14.65 15.35 4.43
C GLU A 4 -13.89 14.95 3.17
N SER A 5 -12.66 15.45 3.05
CA SER A 5 -11.81 15.28 1.88
C SER A 5 -11.34 13.84 1.86
N SER A 6 -12.25 12.91 1.57
CA SER A 6 -11.98 11.49 1.41
C SER A 6 -10.90 11.35 0.35
N SER A 7 -9.66 11.21 0.80
CA SER A 7 -8.53 10.88 -0.06
C SER A 7 -8.34 9.39 0.00
N SER A 8 -7.96 8.83 -1.14
CA SER A 8 -7.59 7.44 -1.25
C SER A 8 -6.34 7.30 -2.08
N VAL A 9 -5.51 6.34 -1.69
CA VAL A 9 -4.38 5.89 -2.48
C VAL A 9 -4.70 4.50 -3.03
N GLU A 10 -4.81 4.40 -4.34
CA GLU A 10 -4.85 3.12 -5.02
C GLU A 10 -3.41 2.64 -5.26
N LEU A 11 -3.07 1.51 -4.65
CA LEU A 11 -1.78 0.87 -4.74
C LEU A 11 -1.95 -0.34 -5.63
N SER A 12 -1.07 -0.47 -6.61
CA SER A 12 -1.00 -1.63 -7.48
C SER A 12 0.41 -2.19 -7.46
N TRP A 13 0.57 -3.50 -7.53
CA TRP A 13 1.90 -4.12 -7.55
C TRP A 13 1.96 -5.30 -8.50
N THR A 14 3.16 -5.73 -8.85
CA THR A 14 3.33 -6.97 -9.61
C THR A 14 3.42 -8.16 -8.66
N GLU A 15 2.77 -9.28 -9.02
CA GLU A 15 2.89 -10.52 -8.25
C GLU A 15 4.37 -10.98 -8.23
N ALA A 16 4.93 -11.11 -7.04
CA ALA A 16 6.24 -11.69 -6.83
C ALA A 16 6.12 -13.21 -6.93
N ARG A 17 6.95 -13.83 -7.78
CA ARG A 17 6.87 -15.28 -8.02
C ARG A 17 7.03 -16.09 -6.74
N GLY A 18 5.98 -16.83 -6.39
CA GLY A 18 5.94 -17.74 -5.25
C GLY A 18 5.70 -17.03 -3.92
N ALA A 19 4.98 -15.90 -3.93
CA ALA A 19 4.68 -15.11 -2.75
C ALA A 19 3.26 -15.39 -2.22
N GLU A 20 3.09 -16.39 -1.35
CA GLU A 20 1.77 -16.84 -0.88
C GLU A 20 0.83 -15.75 -0.33
N SER A 21 1.38 -14.65 0.21
CA SER A 21 0.61 -13.48 0.65
C SER A 21 1.44 -12.20 0.61
N TYR A 22 0.75 -11.05 0.65
CA TYR A 22 1.39 -9.74 0.80
C TYR A 22 0.94 -9.03 2.07
N THR A 23 1.87 -8.30 2.68
CA THR A 23 1.59 -7.35 3.77
C THR A 23 1.90 -5.95 3.28
N LEU A 24 0.91 -5.07 3.30
CA LEU A 24 1.05 -3.67 2.96
C LEU A 24 1.34 -2.85 4.22
N HIS A 25 2.43 -2.11 4.16
CA HIS A 25 2.84 -1.15 5.16
C HIS A 25 2.66 0.26 4.62
N ARG A 26 2.22 1.16 5.50
CA ARG A 26 2.13 2.60 5.25
C ARG A 26 2.94 3.34 6.32
N ARG A 27 3.60 4.42 5.94
CA ARG A 27 4.23 5.37 6.85
C ARG A 27 3.60 6.74 6.64
N PRO A 28 2.93 7.32 7.65
CA PRO A 28 2.47 8.71 7.62
C PRO A 28 3.68 9.67 7.65
N PRO A 29 3.50 10.96 7.30
CA PRO A 29 4.62 11.90 7.18
C PRO A 29 5.40 12.09 8.48
N ASP A 30 4.72 11.96 9.62
CA ASP A 30 5.26 12.15 10.97
C ASP A 30 5.18 10.86 11.83
N GLY A 31 5.34 9.68 11.21
CA GLY A 31 5.29 8.41 11.96
C GLY A 31 6.14 7.29 11.37
N ASP A 32 5.90 6.09 11.90
CA ASP A 32 6.60 4.86 11.51
C ASP A 32 5.74 4.00 10.57
N PHE A 33 6.35 2.98 9.96
CA PHE A 33 5.60 2.03 9.14
C PHE A 33 4.62 1.22 10.00
N GLU A 34 3.33 1.38 9.71
CA GLU A 34 2.22 0.60 10.25
C GLU A 34 1.69 -0.38 9.19
N VAL A 35 1.16 -1.51 9.63
CA VAL A 35 0.49 -2.46 8.73
C VAL A 35 -0.94 -1.95 8.50
N VAL A 36 -1.27 -1.69 7.23
CA VAL A 36 -2.62 -1.25 6.82
C VAL A 36 -3.43 -2.39 6.22
N ALA A 37 -2.75 -3.40 5.68
CA ALA A 37 -3.36 -4.65 5.25
C ALA A 37 -2.35 -5.80 5.34
N ASP A 38 -2.82 -6.95 5.77
CA ASP A 38 -2.05 -8.20 5.86
C ASP A 38 -2.82 -9.34 5.20
N GLU A 39 -2.11 -10.46 4.97
CA GLU A 39 -2.65 -11.67 4.35
C GLU A 39 -3.38 -11.42 3.01
N ILE A 40 -2.90 -10.44 2.22
CA ILE A 40 -3.45 -10.18 0.89
C ILE A 40 -3.08 -11.37 0.00
N ALA A 41 -4.04 -12.26 -0.23
CA ALA A 41 -3.84 -13.52 -0.94
C ALA A 41 -3.53 -13.29 -2.43
N GLU A 42 -2.72 -14.19 -3.02
CA GLU A 42 -2.45 -14.32 -4.47
C GLU A 42 -3.67 -14.78 -5.29
N ASN A 43 -4.90 -14.41 -4.89
CA ASN A 43 -6.06 -14.62 -5.75
C ASN A 43 -5.97 -13.63 -6.93
N SER A 44 -5.27 -14.06 -7.98
CA SER A 44 -5.16 -13.42 -9.29
C SER A 44 -6.51 -12.83 -9.68
N PHE A 45 -6.65 -11.51 -9.73
CA PHE A 45 -6.36 -10.69 -10.92
C PHE A 45 -6.05 -9.24 -10.55
N TYR A 46 -5.96 -8.94 -9.25
CA TYR A 46 -5.95 -7.59 -8.72
C TYR A 46 -4.99 -7.53 -7.53
N THR A 47 -3.70 -7.42 -7.81
CA THR A 47 -2.66 -6.96 -6.87
C THR A 47 -2.85 -5.48 -6.60
N GLN A 48 -4.02 -5.14 -6.06
CA GLN A 48 -4.48 -3.78 -5.88
C GLN A 48 -5.02 -3.61 -4.46
N TYR A 49 -4.72 -2.49 -3.83
CA TYR A 49 -5.29 -2.11 -2.55
C TYR A 49 -5.60 -0.62 -2.53
N THR A 50 -6.80 -0.26 -2.07
CA THR A 50 -7.19 1.14 -1.90
C THR A 50 -7.10 1.51 -0.42
N ASP A 51 -6.09 2.29 -0.06
CA ASP A 51 -5.99 2.89 1.26
C ASP A 51 -6.87 4.16 1.31
N ALA A 52 -8.04 4.04 1.93
CA ALA A 52 -8.97 5.15 2.16
C ALA A 52 -8.76 5.84 3.52
N GLY A 53 -7.76 5.41 4.31
CA GLY A 53 -7.46 5.95 5.64
C GLY A 53 -6.49 7.13 5.61
N VAL A 54 -6.34 7.81 4.47
CA VAL A 54 -5.36 8.89 4.28
C VAL A 54 -6.00 10.28 4.30
N SER A 55 -5.24 11.25 4.78
CA SER A 55 -5.63 12.66 4.77
C SER A 55 -5.09 13.36 3.53
N SER A 56 -5.92 14.13 2.83
CA SER A 56 -5.51 14.93 1.66
C SER A 56 -4.36 15.89 2.00
N GLY A 57 -3.45 16.11 1.05
CA GLY A 57 -2.33 17.04 1.16
C GLY A 57 -1.16 16.50 1.99
N SER A 58 -1.19 15.22 2.37
CA SER A 58 -0.16 14.59 3.19
C SER A 58 0.67 13.59 2.38
N ASP A 59 1.97 13.54 2.68
CA ASP A 59 2.91 12.57 2.13
C ASP A 59 2.83 11.25 2.90
N TYR A 60 2.52 10.17 2.19
CA TYR A 60 2.58 8.81 2.73
C TYR A 60 3.62 8.00 1.97
N GLU A 61 4.29 7.10 2.67
CA GLU A 61 5.17 6.12 2.05
C GLU A 61 4.58 4.73 2.22
N TYR A 62 4.63 3.93 1.18
CA TYR A 62 4.11 2.58 1.20
C TYR A 62 5.19 1.59 0.84
N ARG A 63 5.11 0.42 1.46
CA ARG A 63 6.00 -0.71 1.21
C ARG A 63 5.19 -1.99 1.27
N LEU A 64 5.42 -2.87 0.31
CA LEU A 64 4.81 -4.19 0.30
C LEU A 64 5.83 -5.22 0.78
N THR A 65 5.38 -6.19 1.55
CA THR A 65 6.19 -7.34 1.96
C THR A 65 5.56 -8.59 1.38
N ALA A 66 6.22 -9.21 0.41
CA ALA A 66 5.85 -10.51 -0.11
C ALA A 66 6.27 -11.59 0.91
N VAL A 67 5.36 -12.49 1.26
CA VAL A 67 5.56 -13.54 2.26
C VAL A 67 5.28 -14.89 1.64
N ASN A 68 6.23 -15.81 1.80
CA ASN A 68 6.08 -17.20 1.44
C ASN A 68 6.70 -18.13 2.49
N SER A 69 6.54 -19.42 2.25
CA SER A 69 7.06 -20.53 3.06
C SER A 69 8.59 -20.53 3.19
N VAL A 70 9.30 -19.80 2.31
CA VAL A 70 10.76 -19.66 2.35
C VAL A 70 11.19 -18.43 3.17
N GLY A 71 10.37 -17.38 3.22
CA GLY A 71 10.67 -16.15 3.95
C GLY A 71 9.84 -14.94 3.53
N LYS A 72 10.37 -13.76 3.82
CA LYS A 72 9.75 -12.46 3.54
C LYS A 72 10.67 -11.62 2.66
N THR A 73 10.12 -10.93 1.68
CA THR A 73 10.84 -10.03 0.78
C THR A 73 10.13 -8.69 0.72
N ASP A 74 10.84 -7.62 1.05
CA ASP A 74 10.33 -6.25 0.98
C ASP A 74 10.43 -5.71 -0.46
N SER A 75 9.39 -5.01 -0.92
CA SER A 75 9.39 -4.23 -2.15
C SER A 75 10.15 -2.92 -1.98
N THR A 76 10.31 -2.16 -3.08
CA THR A 76 10.74 -0.76 -2.96
C THR A 76 9.71 0.06 -2.17
N ILE A 77 10.19 1.09 -1.47
CA ILE A 77 9.33 2.09 -0.84
C ILE A 77 8.86 3.05 -1.93
N VAL A 78 7.55 3.29 -1.99
CA VAL A 78 6.94 4.28 -2.89
C VAL A 78 6.35 5.43 -2.08
N ARG A 79 6.67 6.66 -2.46
CA ARG A 79 6.12 7.86 -1.83
C ARG A 79 4.96 8.41 -2.64
N VAL A 80 3.86 8.72 -1.96
CA VAL A 80 2.63 9.24 -2.54
C VAL A 80 2.22 10.49 -1.77
N THR A 81 2.16 11.63 -2.45
CA THR A 81 1.54 12.83 -1.90
C THR A 81 0.06 12.81 -2.25
N THR A 82 -0.79 12.70 -1.24
CA THR A 82 -2.24 12.64 -1.43
C THR A 82 -2.78 14.00 -1.88
N GLY A 83 -3.55 14.01 -2.96
CA GLY A 83 -4.21 15.20 -3.49
C GLY A 83 -5.45 14.78 -4.27
N GLY A 84 -6.49 14.33 -3.56
CA GLY A 84 -7.58 13.56 -4.18
C GLY A 84 -7.17 12.11 -4.42
N SER A 85 -7.78 11.46 -5.43
CA SER A 85 -7.46 10.07 -5.82
C SER A 85 -6.03 9.97 -6.34
N SER A 86 -5.17 9.26 -5.61
CA SER A 86 -3.75 9.09 -5.94
C SER A 86 -3.48 7.63 -6.30
N ASN A 87 -2.59 7.35 -7.26
CA ASN A 87 -2.24 5.99 -7.67
C ASN A 87 -0.75 5.76 -7.52
N ALA A 88 -0.34 4.58 -7.04
CA ALA A 88 1.06 4.17 -6.98
C ALA A 88 1.24 2.74 -7.49
N ALA A 89 2.35 2.52 -8.20
CA ALA A 89 2.79 1.20 -8.63
C ALA A 89 4.01 0.78 -7.80
N MET A 90 4.00 -0.45 -7.28
CA MET A 90 5.12 -1.05 -6.54
C MET A 90 5.69 -2.21 -7.34
N ASP A 91 7.02 -2.27 -7.39
CA ASP A 91 7.83 -3.36 -7.97
C ASP A 91 8.57 -4.14 -6.87
#